data_AF-A0A943FVB3-F1
#
_entry.id   AF-A0A943FVB3-F1
#
_cell.length_a   1.000
_cell.length_b   1.000
_cell.length_c   1.000
_cell.angle_alpha   90.00
_cell.angle_beta   90.00
_cell.angle_gamma   90.00
#
_symmetry.space_group_name_H-M   'P 1'
#
loop_
_entity.id
_entity.type
_entity.pdbx_description
1 polymer ?
#
loop_
_entity_poly.entity_id
_entity_poly.type
_entity_poly.pdbx_seq_one_letter_code
_entity_poly.pdbx_strand_id
1 'polypeptide(L)'
;MKKNISRNPLWPDWYNGKKIDEVQFGRAFLEQWPLKCVNGTLYTLDGPVEDESEIKQRILENIEEYVTSGLSKKVTNILETIKLL
;
A
#
# COMPACT_ATOMS: atom_id res chain seq x y z
N MET A 1 -8.91 28.61 13.18
CA MET A 1 -9.97 27.62 12.87
C MET A 1 -9.42 26.63 11.86
N LYS A 2 -9.09 25.40 12.28
CA LYS A 2 -8.59 24.34 11.38
C LYS A 2 -9.80 23.88 10.55
N LYS A 3 -9.76 24.05 9.22
CA LYS A 3 -10.81 23.53 8.33
C LYS A 3 -10.86 22.02 8.55
N ASN A 4 -11.93 21.53 9.18
CA ASN A 4 -12.24 20.11 9.20
C ASN A 4 -12.54 19.75 7.74
N ILE A 5 -11.53 19.19 7.06
CA ILE A 5 -11.72 18.59 5.75
C ILE A 5 -12.55 17.34 6.05
N SER A 6 -13.86 17.44 5.84
CA SER A 6 -14.76 16.29 5.91
C SER A 6 -14.21 15.25 4.94
N ARG A 7 -13.64 14.17 5.47
CA ARG A 7 -13.15 13.07 4.65
C ARG A 7 -14.33 12.55 3.83
N ASN A 8 -14.15 12.39 2.52
CA ASN A 8 -15.18 11.80 1.69
C ASN A 8 -15.39 10.35 2.16
N PRO A 9 -16.61 9.95 2.60
CA PRO A 9 -16.87 8.60 3.08
C PRO A 9 -16.68 7.52 2.00
N LEU A 10 -16.59 7.93 0.73
CA LEU A 10 -16.28 7.02 -0.39
C LEU A 10 -14.79 6.70 -0.50
N TRP A 11 -13.91 7.41 0.21
CA TRP A 11 -12.46 7.16 0.15
C TRP A 11 -12.02 6.14 1.19
N PRO A 12 -11.06 5.27 0.82
CA PRO A 12 -10.51 4.30 1.74
C PRO A 12 -9.77 4.98 2.91
N ASP A 13 -9.60 4.25 4.02
CA ASP A 13 -8.99 4.75 5.27
C ASP A 13 -7.57 5.26 5.15
N TRP A 14 -6.89 4.81 4.11
CA TRP A 14 -5.53 5.20 3.79
C TRP A 14 -5.45 6.38 2.82
N TYR A 15 -6.56 6.93 2.32
CA TYR A 15 -6.55 8.07 1.39
C TYR A 15 -7.30 9.29 1.93
N ASN A 16 -6.68 10.46 1.80
CA ASN A 16 -7.25 11.71 2.29
C ASN A 16 -7.60 12.73 1.20
N GLY A 17 -7.67 12.32 -0.08
CA GLY A 17 -7.92 13.21 -1.21
C GLY A 17 -6.67 13.88 -1.78
N LYS A 18 -5.51 13.72 -1.13
CA LYS A 18 -4.25 14.33 -1.56
C LYS A 18 -3.06 13.40 -1.49
N LYS A 19 -3.02 12.54 -0.46
CA LYS A 19 -1.92 11.60 -0.23
C LYS A 19 -2.46 10.26 0.27
N ILE A 20 -1.67 9.23 0.00
CA ILE A 20 -1.80 7.91 0.58
C ILE A 20 -1.02 7.88 1.90
N ASP A 21 -1.66 7.38 2.95
CA ASP A 21 -1.04 6.95 4.18
C ASP A 21 -0.50 5.53 3.97
N GLU A 22 0.82 5.42 3.80
CA GLU A 22 1.49 4.18 3.42
C GLU A 22 1.35 3.09 4.49
N VAL A 23 1.23 3.47 5.77
CA VAL A 23 1.08 2.53 6.90
C VAL A 23 -0.33 1.97 6.94
N GLN A 24 -1.35 2.84 6.84
CA GLN A 24 -2.75 2.40 6.78
C GLN A 24 -3.01 1.56 5.52
N PHE A 25 -2.44 1.97 4.38
CA PHE A 25 -2.51 1.19 3.14
C PHE A 25 -1.85 -0.17 3.33
N GLY A 26 -0.63 -0.21 3.86
CA GLY A 26 0.09 -1.47 4.08
C GLY A 26 -0.67 -2.45 4.96
N ARG A 27 -1.31 -1.97 6.03
CA ARG A 27 -2.18 -2.80 6.88
C ARG A 27 -3.38 -3.36 6.11
N ALA A 28 -4.12 -2.48 5.43
CA ALA A 28 -5.29 -2.89 4.64
C ALA A 28 -4.92 -3.84 3.47
N PHE A 29 -3.72 -3.67 2.90
CA PHE A 29 -3.17 -4.54 1.88
C PHE A 29 -2.84 -5.91 2.47
N LEU A 30 -2.18 -5.97 3.63
CA LEU A 30 -1.85 -7.20 4.33
C LEU A 30 -3.08 -7.98 4.84
N GLU A 31 -4.17 -7.30 5.15
CA GLU A 31 -5.45 -7.94 5.48
C GLU A 31 -6.07 -8.69 4.29
N GLN A 32 -5.89 -8.17 3.08
CA GLN A 32 -6.36 -8.82 1.84
C GLN A 32 -5.36 -9.84 1.29
N TRP A 33 -4.07 -9.53 1.42
CA TRP A 33 -2.95 -10.31 0.94
C TRP A 33 -1.99 -10.58 2.10
N PRO A 34 -2.22 -11.67 2.87
CA PRO A 34 -1.43 -11.99 4.03
C PRO A 34 0.00 -12.35 3.61
N LEU A 35 0.84 -11.32 3.59
CA LEU A 35 2.27 -11.42 3.34
C LEU A 35 3.02 -11.28 4.66
N LYS A 36 4.15 -11.94 4.76
CA LYS A 36 5.05 -11.80 5.89
C LYS A 36 6.47 -11.58 5.40
N CYS A 37 7.13 -10.55 5.93
CA CYS A 37 8.55 -10.33 5.70
C CYS A 37 9.37 -11.08 6.76
N VAL A 38 10.29 -11.95 6.33
CA VAL A 38 11.24 -12.63 7.21
C VAL A 38 12.63 -12.53 6.57
N ASN A 39 13.60 -11.94 7.28
CA ASN A 39 14.97 -11.71 6.80
C ASN A 39 15.05 -10.99 5.43
N GLY A 40 14.12 -10.08 5.15
CA GLY A 40 14.06 -9.33 3.90
C GLY A 40 13.40 -10.08 2.73
N THR A 41 12.97 -11.33 2.94
CA THR A 41 12.19 -12.10 1.98
C THR A 41 10.71 -12.04 2.35
N LEU A 42 9.86 -11.74 1.37
CA LEU A 42 8.42 -11.78 1.53
C LEU A 42 7.91 -13.21 1.35
N TYR A 43 6.90 -13.59 2.10
CA TYR A 43 6.26 -14.90 2.06
C TYR A 43 4.75 -14.72 1.94
N THR A 44 4.11 -15.45 1.03
CA THR A 44 2.67 -15.66 0.96
C THR A 44 2.30 -16.93 1.74
N LEU A 45 1.01 -17.27 1.74
CA LEU A 45 0.53 -18.56 2.25
C LEU A 45 1.08 -19.77 1.47
N ASP A 46 1.39 -19.57 0.19
CA ASP A 46 1.87 -20.62 -0.72
C ASP A 46 3.39 -20.81 -0.70
N GLY A 47 4.14 -19.86 -0.12
CA GLY A 47 5.60 -19.95 -0.02
C GLY A 47 6.31 -18.60 -0.10
N PRO A 48 7.64 -18.61 -0.32
CA PRO A 48 8.39 -17.37 -0.54
C PRO A 48 7.93 -16.68 -1.82
N VAL A 49 7.86 -15.36 -1.78
CA VAL A 49 7.66 -14.51 -2.94
C VAL A 49 8.99 -14.42 -3.68
N GLU A 50 9.09 -15.12 -4.80
CA GLU A 50 10.28 -15.09 -5.65
C GLU A 50 10.41 -13.78 -6.43
N ASP A 51 9.27 -13.21 -6.85
CA ASP A 51 9.22 -11.97 -7.62
C ASP A 51 8.38 -10.92 -6.89
N GLU A 52 9.05 -9.85 -6.44
CA GLU A 52 8.37 -8.71 -5.82
C GLU A 52 7.58 -7.87 -6.83
N SER A 53 7.75 -8.09 -8.14
CA SER A 53 7.06 -7.33 -9.18
C SER A 53 5.56 -7.60 -9.17
N GLU A 54 5.12 -8.81 -8.82
CA GLU A 54 3.69 -9.12 -8.59
C GLU A 54 3.10 -8.25 -7.48
N ILE A 55 3.82 -8.11 -6.36
CA ILE A 55 3.36 -7.27 -5.23
C ILE A 55 3.36 -5.80 -5.64
N LYS A 56 4.39 -5.33 -6.35
CA LYS A 56 4.45 -3.96 -6.88
C LYS A 56 3.30 -3.67 -7.83
N GLN A 57 2.95 -4.62 -8.70
CA GLN A 57 1.83 -4.51 -9.63
C GLN A 57 0.51 -4.41 -8.88
N ARG A 58 0.27 -5.27 -7.88
CA ARG A 58 -0.94 -5.16 -7.05
C ARG A 58 -1.03 -3.84 -6.30
N ILE A 59 0.08 -3.36 -5.73
CA ILE A 59 0.11 -2.06 -5.07
C ILE A 59 -0.25 -0.97 -6.09
N LEU A 60 0.32 -1.02 -7.29
CA LEU A 60 0.02 -0.07 -8.37
C LEU A 60 -1.48 -0.04 -8.71
N GLU A 61 -2.08 -1.21 -8.93
CA GLU A 61 -3.51 -1.35 -9.27
C GLU A 61 -4.42 -0.78 -8.18
N ASN A 62 -4.02 -0.88 -6.91
CA ASN A 62 -4.79 -0.33 -5.79
C ASN A 62 -4.65 1.19 -5.64
N ILE A 63 -3.55 1.79 -6.11
CA ILE A 63 -3.27 3.22 -5.89
C ILE A 63 -3.42 4.08 -7.13
N GLU A 64 -3.46 3.49 -8.33
CA GLU A 64 -3.46 4.23 -9.60
C GLU A 64 -4.69 5.12 -9.78
N GLU A 65 -5.83 4.73 -9.21
CA GLU A 65 -7.05 5.55 -9.21
C GLU A 65 -6.96 6.77 -8.27
N TYR A 66 -6.01 6.78 -7.31
CA TYR A 66 -5.85 7.82 -6.30
C TYR A 66 -4.62 8.71 -6.53
N VAL A 67 -3.62 8.22 -7.28
CA VAL A 67 -2.33 8.86 -7.50
C VAL A 67 -1.99 8.85 -8.99
N THR A 68 -1.94 10.03 -9.59
CA THR A 68 -1.67 10.17 -11.04
C THR A 68 -0.22 10.56 -11.37
N SER A 69 0.63 10.81 -10.36
CA SER A 69 2.03 11.17 -10.56
C SER A 69 2.95 10.53 -9.52
N GLY A 70 4.19 10.24 -9.91
CA GLY A 70 5.18 9.64 -9.02
C GLY A 70 4.85 8.20 -8.59
N LEU A 71 4.02 7.49 -9.35
CA LEU A 71 3.55 6.14 -9.04
C LEU A 71 4.68 5.16 -8.74
N SER A 72 5.70 5.07 -9.59
CA SER A 72 6.85 4.17 -9.38
C SER A 72 7.49 4.35 -8.00
N LYS A 73 7.72 5.61 -7.58
CA LYS A 73 8.27 5.92 -6.26
C LYS A 73 7.29 5.57 -5.15
N LYS A 74 6.01 5.87 -5.33
CA LYS A 74 4.96 5.57 -4.33
C LYS A 74 4.79 4.06 -4.11
N VAL A 75 4.76 3.28 -5.17
CA VAL A 75 4.71 1.81 -5.12
C VAL A 75 5.91 1.27 -4.34
N THR A 76 7.11 1.76 -4.63
CA THR A 76 8.34 1.34 -3.94
C THR A 76 8.27 1.66 -2.45
N ASN A 77 7.88 2.88 -2.07
CA ASN A 77 7.74 3.26 -0.67
C ASN A 77 6.71 2.41 0.09
N ILE A 78 5.57 2.12 -0.54
CA ILE A 78 4.52 1.29 0.06
C ILE A 78 5.01 -0.14 0.26
N LEU A 79 5.70 -0.72 -0.73
CA LEU A 79 6.28 -2.05 -0.60
C LEU A 79 7.26 -2.12 0.58
N GLU A 80 8.16 -1.15 0.69
CA GLU A 80 9.10 -1.07 1.81
C GLU A 80 8.36 -0.91 3.14
N THR A 81 7.26 -0.14 3.17
CA THR A 81 6.40 -0.03 4.35
C THR A 81 5.78 -1.38 4.72
N ILE A 82 5.26 -2.14 3.75
CA ILE A 82 4.69 -3.48 3.98
C ILE A 82 5.74 -4.42 4.57
N LYS A 83 6.99 -4.35 4.10
CA LYS A 83 8.10 -5.16 4.65
C LYS A 83 8.46 -4.81 6.10
N LEU A 84 8.08 -3.62 6.58
CA LEU A 84 8.31 -3.14 7.95
C LEU A 84 7.15 -3.42 8.91
N LEU A 85 5.98 -3.80 8.40
CA LEU A 85 4.78 -4.13 9.18
C LEU A 85 4.77 -5.61 9.59
#